data_AF-A0A3S4DJ04-F1
#
_entry.id   AF-A0A3S4DJ04-F1
#
_cell.length_a   1.000
_cell.length_b   1.000
_cell.length_c   1.000
_cell.angle_alpha   90.00
_cell.angle_beta   90.00
_cell.angle_gamma   90.00
#
_symmetry.space_group_name_H-M   'P 1'
#
loop_
_entity.id
_entity.type
_entity.pdbx_description
1 polymer ?
#
loop_
_entity_poly.entity_id
_entity_poly.type
_entity_poly.pdbx_seq_one_letter_code
_entity_poly.pdbx_strand_id
1 'polypeptide(L)'
;MVIAPLVAASLALSVATGPLDPRPSHAASPRVALQSRVTATTDCIVRAIAADPRFKQASAGAMIGELIVDSMPACAATVREMIDAWDASFGDGSGEAFFMGPFLDVLPAAASRMLAKDPAR
;
A
#
# COMPACT_ATOMS: atom_id res chain seq x y z
N MET A 1 -50.35 -41.21 32.75
CA MET A 1 -48.97 -40.71 32.61
C MET A 1 -48.45 -41.23 31.28
N VAL A 2 -48.25 -40.35 30.29
CA VAL A 2 -47.61 -40.71 29.01
C VAL A 2 -46.61 -39.60 28.69
N ILE A 3 -45.36 -40.00 28.52
CA ILE A 3 -44.15 -39.18 28.44
C ILE A 3 -43.92 -38.88 26.96
N ALA A 4 -43.74 -37.60 26.60
CA ALA A 4 -43.41 -37.17 25.25
C ALA A 4 -41.92 -37.41 24.93
N PRO A 5 -41.55 -37.90 23.74
CA PRO A 5 -40.17 -37.90 23.29
C PRO A 5 -39.88 -36.59 22.52
N LEU A 6 -38.95 -35.78 23.03
CA LEU A 6 -38.36 -34.69 22.25
C LEU A 6 -37.39 -35.30 21.23
N VAL A 7 -37.80 -35.30 19.96
CA VAL A 7 -36.97 -35.69 18.82
C VAL A 7 -35.95 -34.57 18.56
N ALA A 8 -34.68 -34.90 18.72
CA ALA A 8 -33.54 -34.06 18.38
C ALA A 8 -33.43 -33.92 16.85
N ALA A 9 -33.46 -32.70 16.34
CA ALA A 9 -33.18 -32.41 14.93
C ALA A 9 -31.69 -32.08 14.77
N SER A 10 -30.91 -33.02 14.23
CA SER A 10 -29.52 -32.80 13.84
C SER A 10 -29.48 -32.12 12.46
N LEU A 11 -29.03 -30.87 12.40
CA LEU A 11 -28.75 -30.18 11.14
C LEU A 11 -27.44 -30.72 10.56
N ALA A 12 -27.53 -31.61 9.56
CA ALA A 12 -26.38 -32.02 8.76
C ALA A 12 -26.02 -30.90 7.77
N LEU A 13 -25.01 -30.10 8.10
CA LEU A 13 -24.39 -29.17 7.15
C LEU A 13 -23.60 -29.99 6.11
N SER A 14 -24.16 -30.08 4.90
CA SER A 14 -23.44 -30.59 3.74
C SER A 14 -22.48 -29.51 3.23
N VAL A 15 -21.19 -29.68 3.46
CA VAL A 15 -20.14 -28.89 2.80
C VAL A 15 -19.74 -29.61 1.51
N ALA A 16 -19.99 -28.96 0.38
CA ALA A 16 -19.49 -29.40 -0.92
C ALA A 16 -17.98 -29.18 -0.97
N THR A 17 -17.21 -30.27 -0.84
CA THR A 17 -15.77 -30.25 -1.06
C THR A 17 -15.50 -30.29 -2.57
N GLY A 18 -15.37 -29.11 -3.20
CA GLY A 18 -14.66 -29.00 -4.47
C GLY A 18 -13.17 -29.33 -4.28
N PRO A 19 -12.44 -29.68 -5.36
CA PRO A 19 -11.04 -30.07 -5.25
C PRO A 19 -10.22 -28.89 -4.74
N LEU A 20 -9.83 -28.96 -3.46
CA LEU A 20 -8.88 -28.06 -2.85
C LEU A 20 -7.50 -28.43 -3.41
N ASP A 21 -7.04 -27.70 -4.42
CA ASP A 21 -5.61 -27.54 -4.64
C ASP A 21 -5.07 -26.73 -3.45
N PRO A 22 -4.27 -27.31 -2.54
CA PRO A 22 -3.71 -26.58 -1.43
C PRO A 22 -2.47 -25.85 -1.94
N ARG A 23 -2.64 -24.92 -2.88
CA ARG A 23 -1.61 -23.92 -3.11
C ARG A 23 -1.65 -23.03 -1.87
N PRO A 24 -0.59 -22.95 -1.06
CA PRO A 24 -0.53 -21.94 -0.01
C PRO A 24 -0.54 -20.60 -0.72
N SER A 25 -1.71 -19.97 -0.79
CA SER A 25 -1.83 -18.54 -1.02
C SER A 25 -1.07 -17.91 0.13
N HIS A 26 0.19 -17.56 -0.12
CA HIS A 26 0.99 -16.70 0.75
C HIS A 26 0.36 -15.31 0.67
N ALA A 27 -0.85 -15.17 1.21
CA ALA A 27 -1.45 -13.88 1.43
C ALA A 27 -0.50 -13.17 2.39
N ALA A 28 0.21 -12.17 1.87
CA ALA A 28 1.04 -11.31 2.71
C ALA A 28 0.16 -10.81 3.85
N SER A 29 0.71 -10.76 5.07
CA SER A 29 -0.02 -10.16 6.18
C SER A 29 -0.42 -8.73 5.79
N PRO A 30 -1.56 -8.21 6.28
CA PRO A 30 -2.03 -6.86 5.93
C PRO A 30 -0.95 -5.79 6.11
N ARG A 31 -0.12 -5.93 7.15
CA ARG A 31 1.04 -5.06 7.40
C ARG A 31 2.10 -5.15 6.29
N VAL A 32 2.44 -6.35 5.82
CA VAL A 32 3.43 -6.53 4.73
C VAL A 32 2.88 -6.01 3.41
N ALA A 33 1.60 -6.27 3.11
CA ALA A 33 0.93 -5.74 1.93
C ALA A 33 0.92 -4.20 1.93
N LEU A 34 0.56 -3.59 3.07
CA LEU A 34 0.57 -2.13 3.23
C LEU A 34 1.98 -1.55 3.08
N GLN A 35 2.97 -2.16 3.74
CA GLN A 35 4.35 -1.69 3.66
C GLN A 35 4.87 -1.77 2.22
N SER A 36 4.51 -2.81 1.48
CA SER A 36 4.82 -2.92 0.05
C SER A 36 4.19 -1.82 -0.78
N ARG A 37 2.95 -1.38 -0.48
CA ARG A 37 2.30 -0.25 -1.15
C ARG A 37 2.99 1.08 -0.85
N VAL A 38 3.38 1.31 0.40
CA VAL A 38 4.14 2.50 0.80
C VAL A 38 5.48 2.54 0.05
N THR A 39 6.21 1.44 0.03
CA THR A 39 7.47 1.34 -0.72
C THR A 39 7.26 1.56 -2.22
N ALA A 40 6.26 0.93 -2.83
CA ALA A 40 5.96 1.11 -4.26
C ALA A 40 5.62 2.56 -4.62
N THR A 41 4.91 3.25 -3.74
CA THR A 41 4.55 4.67 -3.92
C THR A 41 5.79 5.55 -3.88
N THR A 42 6.62 5.40 -2.84
CA THR A 42 7.90 6.12 -2.72
C THR A 42 8.82 5.83 -3.92
N ASP A 43 8.88 4.57 -4.36
CA ASP A 43 9.66 4.17 -5.54
C ASP A 43 9.18 4.86 -6.82
N CYS A 44 7.87 4.94 -7.04
CA CYS A 44 7.31 5.66 -8.19
C CYS A 44 7.77 7.12 -8.19
N ILE A 45 7.62 7.79 -7.04
CA ILE A 45 7.97 9.20 -6.86
C ILE A 45 9.46 9.42 -7.12
N VAL A 46 10.32 8.61 -6.50
CA VAL A 46 11.77 8.70 -6.68
C VAL A 46 12.18 8.49 -8.13
N ARG A 47 11.56 7.54 -8.84
CA ARG A 47 11.84 7.30 -10.26
C ARG A 47 11.37 8.46 -11.13
N ALA A 48 10.22 9.05 -10.85
CA ALA A 48 9.72 10.21 -11.56
C ALA A 48 10.64 11.43 -11.35
N ILE A 49 11.12 11.65 -10.13
CA ILE A 49 12.11 12.69 -9.82
C ILE A 49 13.43 12.44 -10.57
N ALA A 50 13.94 11.21 -10.54
CA ALA A 50 15.19 10.86 -11.24
C ALA A 50 15.10 11.03 -12.76
N ALA A 51 13.92 10.80 -13.34
CA ALA A 51 13.65 11.01 -14.75
C ALA A 51 13.51 12.50 -15.13
N ASP A 52 13.29 13.39 -14.15
CA ASP A 52 13.13 14.82 -14.40
C ASP A 52 14.48 15.47 -14.79
N PRO A 53 14.59 16.15 -15.95
CA PRO A 53 15.82 16.82 -16.37
C PRO A 53 16.33 17.87 -15.37
N ARG A 54 15.44 18.49 -14.60
CA ARG A 54 15.79 19.46 -13.55
C ARG A 54 16.56 18.80 -12.41
N PHE A 55 16.34 17.51 -12.16
CA PHE A 55 17.11 16.75 -11.15
C PHE A 55 18.58 16.58 -11.53
N LYS A 56 18.91 16.58 -12.83
CA LYS A 56 20.30 16.47 -13.31
C LYS A 56 21.04 17.81 -13.32
N GLN A 57 20.33 18.91 -13.14
CA GLN A 57 20.91 20.24 -13.04
C GLN A 57 21.35 20.48 -11.59
N ALA A 58 22.52 21.07 -11.40
CA ALA A 58 23.25 21.15 -10.12
C ALA A 58 22.50 21.80 -8.92
N SER A 59 21.25 22.24 -9.09
CA SER A 59 20.37 22.79 -8.06
C SER A 59 19.32 21.79 -7.53
N ALA A 60 19.31 20.55 -8.00
CA ALA A 60 18.25 19.57 -7.71
C ALA A 60 17.98 19.32 -6.23
N GLY A 61 19.01 19.34 -5.38
CA GLY A 61 18.87 19.18 -3.93
C GLY A 61 18.00 20.27 -3.28
N ALA A 62 17.98 21.48 -3.85
CA ALA A 62 17.14 22.58 -3.38
C ALA A 62 15.69 22.51 -3.93
N MET A 63 15.45 21.69 -4.96
CA MET A 63 14.15 21.58 -5.65
C MET A 63 13.43 20.26 -5.37
N ILE A 64 13.95 19.39 -4.50
CA ILE A 64 13.34 18.06 -4.23
C ILE A 64 11.86 18.17 -3.86
N GLY A 65 11.47 19.17 -3.06
CA GLY A 65 10.06 19.38 -2.71
C GLY A 65 9.18 19.69 -3.93
N GLU A 66 9.65 20.53 -4.85
CA GLU A 66 8.96 20.87 -6.09
C GLU A 66 8.86 19.64 -7.02
N LEU A 67 9.96 18.91 -7.18
CA LEU A 67 10.00 17.69 -8.01
C LEU A 67 9.08 16.59 -7.44
N ILE A 68 8.93 16.51 -6.11
CA ILE A 68 7.95 15.62 -5.47
C ILE A 68 6.54 16.03 -5.89
N VAL A 69 6.17 17.32 -5.75
CA VAL A 69 4.83 17.80 -6.13
C VAL A 69 4.55 17.53 -7.60
N ASP A 70 5.51 17.80 -8.48
CA ASP A 70 5.37 17.58 -9.92
C ASP A 70 5.32 16.10 -10.32
N SER A 71 5.86 15.20 -9.48
CA SER A 71 5.77 13.76 -9.69
C SER A 71 4.41 13.16 -9.31
N MET A 72 3.61 13.86 -8.49
CA MET A 72 2.34 13.34 -7.96
C MET A 72 1.35 12.91 -9.05
N PRO A 73 1.12 13.67 -10.14
CA PRO A 73 0.20 13.25 -11.20
C PRO A 73 0.62 11.93 -11.86
N ALA A 74 1.92 11.72 -12.06
CA ALA A 74 2.46 10.49 -12.65
C ALA A 74 2.32 9.27 -11.72
N CYS A 75 2.35 9.50 -10.41
CA CYS A 75 2.24 8.45 -9.39
C CYS A 75 0.86 8.36 -8.74
N ALA A 76 -0.14 9.07 -9.25
CA ALA A 76 -1.46 9.19 -8.63
C ALA A 76 -2.17 7.84 -8.46
N ALA A 77 -1.96 6.89 -9.38
CA ALA A 77 -2.52 5.54 -9.24
C ALA A 77 -1.94 4.81 -8.02
N THR A 78 -0.61 4.81 -7.88
CA THR A 78 0.08 4.16 -6.76
C THR A 78 -0.25 4.83 -5.43
N VAL A 79 -0.37 6.16 -5.41
CA VAL A 79 -0.80 6.92 -4.22
C VAL A 79 -2.20 6.52 -3.79
N ARG A 80 -3.17 6.43 -4.72
CA ARG A 80 -4.53 5.97 -4.42
C ARG A 80 -4.54 4.55 -3.86
N GLU A 81 -3.81 3.62 -4.49
CA GLU A 81 -3.72 2.25 -4.01
C GLU A 81 -3.11 2.14 -2.60
N MET A 82 -2.18 3.04 -2.25
CA MET A 82 -1.62 3.14 -0.90
C MET A 82 -2.66 3.68 0.09
N ILE A 83 -3.39 4.73 -0.27
CA ILE A 83 -4.47 5.30 0.56
C ILE A 83 -5.55 4.26 0.81
N ASP A 84 -6.05 3.59 -0.23
CA ASP A 84 -7.08 2.57 -0.13
C ASP A 84 -6.64 1.38 0.74
N ALA A 85 -5.37 0.95 0.61
CA ALA A 85 -4.81 -0.11 1.44
C ALA A 85 -4.67 0.31 2.92
N TRP A 86 -4.40 1.58 3.16
CA TRP A 86 -4.32 2.14 4.51
C TRP A 86 -5.71 2.24 5.14
N ASP A 87 -6.69 2.76 4.39
CA ASP A 87 -8.10 2.82 4.81
C ASP A 87 -8.64 1.43 5.15
N ALA A 88 -8.37 0.43 4.31
CA ALA A 88 -8.76 -0.96 4.57
C ALA A 88 -8.15 -1.53 5.87
N SER A 89 -7.04 -0.96 6.35
CA SER A 89 -6.32 -1.42 7.54
C SER A 89 -6.68 -0.62 8.81
N PHE A 90 -6.97 0.68 8.67
CA PHE A 90 -7.08 1.62 9.79
C PHE A 90 -8.40 2.42 9.83
N GLY A 91 -9.29 2.22 8.86
CA GLY A 91 -10.60 2.86 8.75
C GLY A 91 -10.65 3.97 7.71
N ASP A 92 -11.83 4.23 7.18
CA ASP A 92 -12.07 5.20 6.10
C ASP A 92 -11.52 6.60 6.44
N GLY A 93 -10.81 7.21 5.48
CA GLY A 93 -10.22 8.55 5.60
C GLY A 93 -8.90 8.60 6.37
N SER A 94 -8.46 7.49 6.98
CA SER A 94 -7.17 7.43 7.68
C SER A 94 -5.97 7.40 6.71
N GLY A 95 -6.15 6.87 5.52
CA GLY A 95 -5.17 6.78 4.45
C GLY A 95 -4.88 8.14 3.83
N GLU A 96 -5.91 8.96 3.62
CA GLU A 96 -5.73 10.34 3.15
C GLU A 96 -5.04 11.18 4.23
N ALA A 97 -5.41 11.02 5.50
CA ALA A 97 -4.72 11.67 6.62
C ALA A 97 -3.25 11.21 6.75
N PHE A 98 -2.97 9.92 6.51
CA PHE A 98 -1.61 9.39 6.47
C PHE A 98 -0.81 9.99 5.31
N PHE A 99 -1.40 10.04 4.12
CA PHE A 99 -0.78 10.63 2.94
C PHE A 99 -0.47 12.11 3.17
N MET A 100 -1.46 12.90 3.57
CA MET A 100 -1.33 14.36 3.75
C MET A 100 -0.45 14.79 4.93
N GLY A 101 -0.14 13.89 5.86
CA GLY A 101 0.73 14.18 7.00
C GLY A 101 1.98 13.32 6.99
N PRO A 102 2.03 12.22 7.78
CA PRO A 102 3.25 11.46 8.02
C PRO A 102 4.01 11.02 6.77
N PHE A 103 3.31 10.62 5.70
CA PHE A 103 3.95 10.21 4.46
C PHE A 103 4.68 11.37 3.79
N LEU A 104 4.00 12.51 3.57
CA LEU A 104 4.61 13.69 2.95
C LEU A 104 5.68 14.34 3.82
N ASP A 105 5.57 14.28 5.15
CA ASP A 105 6.58 14.82 6.07
C ASP A 105 7.94 14.13 5.92
N VAL A 106 7.93 12.79 5.73
CA VAL A 106 9.18 12.01 5.63
C VAL A 106 9.65 11.82 4.20
N LEU A 107 8.77 12.01 3.21
CA LEU A 107 9.04 11.75 1.80
C LEU A 107 10.24 12.54 1.24
N PRO A 108 10.41 13.86 1.51
CA PRO A 108 11.58 14.60 1.02
C PRO A 108 12.91 14.01 1.51
N ALA A 109 12.98 13.64 2.80
CA ALA A 109 14.18 13.04 3.37
C ALA A 109 14.44 11.63 2.81
N ALA A 110 13.37 10.82 2.66
CA ALA A 110 13.47 9.49 2.08
C ALA A 110 13.92 9.55 0.61
N ALA A 111 13.30 10.40 -0.20
CA ALA A 111 13.63 10.58 -1.61
C ALA A 111 15.07 11.06 -1.79
N SER A 112 15.51 12.06 -1.01
CA SER A 112 16.90 12.54 -1.03
C SER A 112 17.91 11.42 -0.77
N ARG A 113 17.64 10.57 0.23
CA ARG A 113 18.51 9.43 0.58
C ARG A 113 18.53 8.38 -0.52
N MET A 114 17.38 8.07 -1.11
CA MET A 114 17.27 7.08 -2.18
C MET A 114 18.00 7.55 -3.45
N LEU A 115 17.83 8.83 -3.81
CA LEU A 115 18.51 9.43 -4.96
C LEU A 115 20.02 9.54 -4.75
N ALA A 116 20.48 9.86 -3.54
CA ALA A 116 21.91 9.89 -3.21
C ALA A 116 22.55 8.49 -3.24
N LYS A 117 21.77 7.44 -2.94
CA LYS A 117 22.23 6.04 -2.95
C LYS A 117 22.35 5.48 -4.37
N ASP A 118 21.63 6.03 -5.35
CA ASP A 118 21.52 5.48 -6.70
C ASP A 118 21.78 6.54 -7.79
N PRO A 119 23.01 7.09 -7.89
CA PRO A 119 23.34 8.22 -8.78
C PRO A 119 23.34 7.88 -10.29
N ALA A 120 23.06 6.63 -10.67
CA ALA A 120 23.25 6.11 -12.02
C ALA A 120 22.01 5.44 -12.65
N ARG A 121 20.81 5.60 -12.05
CA ARG A 121 19.56 5.08 -12.62
C ARG A 121 18.90 6.07 -13.59
#